data_AF-A0A2J5I5S8-F1
#
_entry.id   AF-A0A2J5I5S8-F1
#
_cell.length_a   1.000
_cell.length_b   1.000
_cell.length_c   1.000
_cell.angle_alpha   90.00
_cell.angle_beta   90.00
_cell.angle_gamma   90.00
#
_symmetry.space_group_name_H-M   'P 1'
#
loop_
_entity.id
_entity.type
_entity.pdbx_description
1 polymer ?
#
loop_
_entity_poly.entity_id
_entity_poly.type
_entity_poly.pdbx_seq_one_letter_code
_entity_poly.pdbx_strand_id
1 'polypeptide(L)'
;MTFIEDRAIFQNASRDQLRAHFQPWARNAYRAENPRVTGDLDPEVDAPPRYGYFVQVDEDVLSSVVDGEGLVGRRGMRSSYVNFVNGWWMSYGERYARSRDPRWKCIAESEVEEDLEPVDGCVEFNVGWMMLDPIDISVEFYHDVGWGEEFWFGAVSAAAWGLFLVDGL
;
A
#
# COMPACT_ATOMS: atom_id res chain seq x y z
N MET A 1 -6.34 -7.95 -13.34
CA MET A 1 -5.66 -8.32 -12.09
C MET A 1 -4.62 -9.37 -12.41
N THR A 2 -3.39 -9.22 -11.94
CA THR A 2 -2.30 -10.20 -12.15
C THR A 2 -1.96 -10.82 -10.80
N PHE A 3 -2.04 -12.14 -10.70
CA PHE A 3 -1.64 -12.86 -9.48
C PHE A 3 -0.20 -13.31 -9.64
N ILE A 4 0.64 -13.00 -8.65
CA ILE A 4 2.04 -13.42 -8.61
C ILE A 4 2.18 -14.30 -7.38
N GLU A 5 2.24 -15.61 -7.60
CA GLU A 5 2.44 -16.58 -6.53
C GLU A 5 3.88 -17.08 -6.59
N ASP A 6 4.71 -16.59 -5.66
CA ASP A 6 6.01 -17.17 -5.38
C ASP A 6 6.18 -17.33 -3.87
N ARG A 7 5.65 -18.45 -3.35
CA ARG A 7 5.64 -18.74 -1.91
C ARG A 7 7.03 -18.74 -1.31
N ALA A 8 8.05 -19.17 -2.06
CA ALA A 8 9.43 -19.20 -1.57
C ALA A 8 10.03 -17.80 -1.41
N ILE A 9 9.63 -16.85 -2.26
CA ILE A 9 10.08 -15.46 -2.21
C ILE A 9 9.27 -14.64 -1.20
N PHE A 10 7.97 -14.90 -1.05
CA PHE A 10 7.08 -14.02 -0.30
C PHE A 10 6.77 -14.46 1.14
N GLN A 11 7.11 -15.69 1.53
CA GLN A 11 6.91 -16.13 2.91
C GLN A 11 7.77 -15.30 3.87
N ASN A 12 7.12 -14.58 4.79
CA ASN A 12 7.73 -13.63 5.74
C ASN A 12 8.52 -12.49 5.08
N ALA A 13 8.24 -12.17 3.81
CA ALA A 13 8.89 -11.04 3.15
C ALA A 13 8.48 -9.72 3.82
N SER A 14 9.45 -8.85 4.06
CA SER A 14 9.16 -7.48 4.46
C SER A 14 8.50 -6.72 3.31
N ARG A 15 7.74 -5.67 3.63
CA ARG A 15 7.13 -4.81 2.61
C ARG A 15 8.16 -4.21 1.65
N ASP A 16 9.39 -3.97 2.09
CA ASP A 16 10.46 -3.48 1.23
C ASP A 16 10.94 -4.54 0.24
N GLN A 17 11.02 -5.79 0.67
CA GLN A 17 11.30 -6.92 -0.23
C GLN A 17 10.18 -7.09 -1.26
N LEU A 18 8.91 -6.94 -0.84
CA LEU A 18 7.76 -6.97 -1.74
C LEU A 18 7.79 -5.81 -2.74
N ARG A 19 8.10 -4.57 -2.31
CA ARG A 19 8.29 -3.40 -3.18
C ARG A 19 9.41 -3.64 -4.18
N ALA A 20 10.56 -4.15 -3.73
CA ALA A 20 11.70 -4.45 -4.58
C ALA A 20 11.38 -5.50 -5.66
N HIS A 21 10.49 -6.43 -5.38
CA HIS A 21 9.98 -7.39 -6.37
C HIS A 21 8.91 -6.77 -7.30
N PHE A 22 8.00 -5.97 -6.74
CA PHE A 22 6.91 -5.34 -7.46
C PHE A 22 7.39 -4.32 -8.50
N GLN A 23 8.36 -3.47 -8.16
CA GLN A 23 8.77 -2.36 -9.04
C GLN A 23 9.32 -2.81 -10.41
N PRO A 24 10.19 -3.84 -10.51
CA PRO A 24 10.59 -4.40 -11.80
C PRO A 24 9.41 -5.01 -12.57
N TRP A 25 8.52 -5.75 -11.89
CA TRP A 25 7.32 -6.31 -12.51
C TRP A 25 6.45 -5.20 -13.10
N ALA A 26 6.18 -4.13 -12.33
CA ALA A 26 5.33 -3.03 -12.74
C ALA A 26 5.88 -2.32 -13.98
N ARG A 27 7.19 -2.04 -14.02
CA ARG A 27 7.86 -1.44 -15.20
C ARG A 27 7.76 -2.34 -16.43
N ASN A 28 7.99 -3.64 -16.26
CA ASN A 28 7.94 -4.60 -17.36
C ASN A 28 6.51 -4.78 -17.88
N ALA A 29 5.54 -4.93 -16.99
CA ALA A 29 4.13 -5.05 -17.32
C ALA A 29 3.61 -3.78 -18.01
N TYR A 30 3.95 -2.59 -17.50
CA TYR A 30 3.57 -1.32 -18.11
C TYR A 30 4.03 -1.23 -19.57
N ARG A 31 5.33 -1.51 -19.82
CA ARG A 31 5.89 -1.48 -21.19
C ARG A 31 5.25 -2.52 -22.11
N ALA A 32 5.02 -3.74 -21.60
CA ALA A 32 4.44 -4.82 -22.39
C ALA A 32 2.97 -4.56 -22.75
N GLU A 33 2.20 -3.97 -21.84
CA GLU A 33 0.77 -3.72 -22.00
C GLU A 33 0.48 -2.40 -22.73
N ASN A 34 1.43 -1.46 -22.74
CA ASN A 34 1.30 -0.14 -23.36
C ASN A 34 2.36 0.10 -24.46
N PRO A 35 2.37 -0.69 -25.56
CA PRO A 35 3.43 -0.65 -26.57
C PRO A 35 3.51 0.67 -27.36
N ARG A 36 2.52 1.57 -27.19
CA ARG A 36 2.47 2.89 -27.83
C ARG A 36 3.05 4.02 -26.98
N VAL A 37 3.34 3.75 -25.70
CA VAL A 37 3.92 4.74 -24.80
C VAL A 37 5.43 4.81 -25.04
N THR A 38 5.96 6.02 -25.25
CA THR A 38 7.39 6.26 -25.52
C THR A 38 8.20 6.53 -24.26
N GLY A 39 7.53 6.74 -23.12
CA GLY A 39 8.15 6.97 -21.82
C GLY A 39 8.12 5.72 -20.93
N ASP A 40 8.97 5.73 -19.90
CA ASP A 40 8.89 4.75 -18.85
C ASP A 40 7.75 5.06 -17.87
N LEU A 41 7.39 4.05 -17.07
CA LEU A 41 6.50 4.24 -15.93
C LEU A 41 7.14 5.24 -14.97
N ASP A 42 6.51 6.40 -14.81
CA ASP A 42 6.86 7.39 -13.80
C ASP A 42 5.85 7.34 -12.65
N PRO A 43 6.20 6.73 -11.51
CA PRO A 43 5.31 6.59 -10.37
C PRO A 43 5.03 7.90 -9.63
N GLU A 44 5.80 8.96 -9.87
CA GLU A 44 5.65 10.25 -9.18
C GLU A 44 4.73 11.22 -9.95
N VAL A 45 4.46 10.96 -11.23
CA VAL A 45 3.72 11.89 -12.10
C VAL A 45 2.31 11.41 -12.39
N ASP A 46 2.15 10.21 -12.96
CA ASP A 46 0.82 9.72 -13.36
C ASP A 46 0.88 8.21 -13.70
N ALA A 47 1.29 7.40 -12.73
CA ALA A 47 1.27 5.95 -12.90
C ALA A 47 -0.17 5.43 -12.73
N PRO A 48 -0.71 4.68 -13.71
CA PRO A 48 -2.00 4.03 -13.52
C PRO A 48 -1.98 3.19 -12.24
N PRO A 49 -3.03 3.23 -11.40
CA PRO A 49 -3.03 2.64 -10.05
C PRO A 49 -2.57 1.18 -10.01
N ARG A 50 -2.88 0.42 -11.06
CA ARG A 50 -2.43 -0.97 -11.24
C ARG A 50 -0.91 -1.17 -11.14
N TYR A 51 -0.13 -0.19 -11.59
CA TYR A 51 1.33 -0.25 -11.54
C TYR A 51 1.89 0.56 -10.36
N GLY A 52 1.04 1.25 -9.61
CA GLY A 52 1.37 2.00 -8.40
C GLY A 52 1.24 1.18 -7.11
N TYR A 53 0.23 0.29 -7.05
CA TYR A 53 -0.17 -0.39 -5.82
C TYR A 53 -0.22 -1.91 -5.99
N PHE A 54 -0.06 -2.64 -4.88
CA PHE A 54 -0.32 -4.07 -4.81
C PHE A 54 -1.11 -4.43 -3.54
N VAL A 55 -1.84 -5.55 -3.62
CA VAL A 55 -2.53 -6.13 -2.47
C VAL A 55 -1.68 -7.28 -1.96
N GLN A 56 -1.22 -7.19 -0.71
CA GLN A 56 -0.64 -8.31 0.01
C GLN A 56 -1.77 -9.03 0.75
N VAL A 57 -1.90 -10.32 0.47
CA VAL A 57 -2.91 -11.21 1.06
C VAL A 57 -2.18 -12.29 1.84
N ASP A 58 -2.57 -12.49 3.09
CA ASP A 58 -1.99 -13.54 3.95
C ASP A 58 -2.69 -14.89 3.71
N GLU A 59 -1.99 -16.00 4.01
CA GLU A 59 -2.50 -17.37 3.78
C GLU A 59 -3.81 -17.63 4.53
N ASP A 60 -3.97 -17.06 5.72
CA ASP A 60 -5.19 -17.15 6.54
C ASP A 60 -6.39 -16.47 5.85
N VAL A 61 -6.15 -15.34 5.19
CA VAL A 61 -7.18 -14.60 4.43
C VAL A 61 -7.60 -15.41 3.20
N LEU A 62 -6.64 -15.97 2.46
CA LEU A 62 -6.95 -16.84 1.31
C LEU A 62 -7.72 -18.08 1.74
N SER A 63 -7.31 -18.73 2.83
CA SER A 63 -7.97 -19.93 3.36
C SER A 63 -9.41 -19.65 3.78
N SER A 64 -9.68 -18.47 4.36
CA SER A 64 -11.05 -18.05 4.74
C SER A 64 -12.01 -17.92 3.55
N VAL A 65 -11.49 -17.62 2.35
CA VAL A 65 -12.31 -17.52 1.12
C VAL A 65 -12.52 -18.90 0.49
N VAL A 66 -11.51 -19.76 0.53
CA VAL A 66 -11.50 -21.07 -0.14
C VAL A 66 -12.27 -22.13 0.65
N ASP A 67 -12.11 -22.17 1.97
CA ASP A 67 -12.64 -23.26 2.80
C ASP A 67 -14.15 -23.16 3.04
N GLY A 68 -14.82 -22.13 2.53
CA GLY A 68 -16.28 -22.02 2.55
C GLY A 68 -16.89 -21.94 3.95
N GLU A 69 -16.08 -21.91 5.01
CA GLU A 69 -16.42 -21.20 6.24
C GLU A 69 -16.54 -19.73 5.84
N GLY A 70 -17.71 -19.39 5.30
CA GLY A 70 -17.93 -18.08 4.74
C GLY A 70 -17.53 -17.00 5.74
N LEU A 71 -17.47 -15.78 5.24
CA LEU A 71 -17.37 -14.51 5.97
C LEU A 71 -18.42 -14.32 7.11
N VAL A 72 -19.10 -15.39 7.52
CA VAL A 72 -19.94 -15.57 8.69
C VAL A 72 -19.23 -16.51 9.69
N GLY A 73 -18.12 -16.04 10.27
CA GLY A 73 -17.68 -16.54 11.57
C GLY A 73 -18.79 -16.34 12.61
N ARG A 74 -18.96 -17.31 13.52
CA ARG A 74 -19.91 -17.28 14.65
C ARG A 74 -19.78 -15.95 15.42
N ARG A 75 -20.67 -14.99 15.14
CA ARG A 75 -20.82 -13.61 15.67
C ARG A 75 -20.69 -12.46 14.66
N GLY A 76 -20.71 -12.69 13.35
CA GLY A 76 -20.93 -11.60 12.38
C GLY A 76 -19.81 -10.56 12.33
N MET A 77 -18.57 -10.95 12.65
CA MET A 77 -17.39 -10.10 12.58
C MET A 77 -16.50 -10.58 11.42
N ARG A 78 -16.30 -9.69 10.44
CA ARG A 78 -15.54 -9.91 9.20
C ARG A 78 -14.06 -9.93 9.54
N SER A 79 -13.38 -11.07 9.42
CA SER A 79 -12.00 -11.27 9.88
C SER A 79 -11.04 -11.59 8.73
N SER A 80 -11.14 -10.87 7.61
CA SER A 80 -10.22 -11.08 6.49
C SER A 80 -9.80 -9.74 5.92
N TYR A 81 -8.89 -9.04 6.61
CA TYR A 81 -8.31 -7.81 6.09
C TYR A 81 -7.17 -8.13 5.13
N VAL A 82 -6.93 -7.25 4.17
CA VAL A 82 -5.75 -7.32 3.30
C VAL A 82 -4.92 -6.06 3.43
N ASN A 83 -3.64 -6.19 3.12
CA ASN A 83 -2.72 -5.07 3.12
C ASN A 83 -2.71 -4.43 1.72
N PHE A 84 -3.22 -3.22 1.58
CA PHE A 84 -3.08 -2.41 0.36
C PHE A 84 -1.80 -1.58 0.45
N VAL A 85 -0.86 -1.79 -0.46
CA VAL A 85 0.51 -1.28 -0.35
C VAL A 85 0.85 -0.37 -1.53
N ASN A 86 1.42 0.79 -1.22
CA ASN A 86 2.06 1.64 -2.23
C ASN A 86 3.44 1.04 -2.60
N GLY A 87 3.55 0.60 -3.85
CA GLY A 87 4.72 -0.07 -4.40
C GLY A 87 5.93 0.84 -4.58
N TRP A 88 5.70 2.16 -4.55
CA TRP A 88 6.71 3.20 -4.77
C TRP A 88 6.91 4.09 -3.54
N TRP A 89 6.27 3.76 -2.41
CA TRP A 89 6.45 4.51 -1.17
C TRP A 89 7.92 4.58 -0.76
N MET A 90 8.33 5.79 -0.37
CA MET A 90 9.64 6.11 0.18
C MET A 90 9.42 7.10 1.31
N SER A 91 10.20 6.93 2.37
CA SER A 91 10.32 7.93 3.42
C SER A 91 10.80 9.27 2.85
N TYR A 92 10.48 10.38 3.51
CA TYR A 92 10.97 11.72 3.19
C TYR A 92 12.50 11.76 3.19
N GLY A 93 13.15 10.99 4.09
CA GLY A 93 14.59 10.80 4.09
C GLY A 93 15.10 10.16 2.78
N GLU A 94 14.45 9.10 2.31
CA GLU A 94 14.77 8.46 1.02
C GLU A 94 14.46 9.37 -0.17
N ARG A 95 13.32 10.09 -0.15
CA ARG A 95 12.95 11.07 -1.19
C ARG A 95 13.98 12.19 -1.29
N TYR A 96 14.46 12.70 -0.15
CA TYR A 96 15.53 13.69 -0.12
C TYR A 96 16.85 13.12 -0.63
N ALA A 97 17.23 11.92 -0.19
CA ALA A 97 18.47 11.27 -0.62
C ALA A 97 18.52 11.10 -2.15
N ARG A 98 17.37 10.81 -2.77
CA ARG A 98 17.21 10.65 -4.21
C ARG A 98 17.19 11.98 -4.97
N SER A 99 16.28 12.88 -4.61
CA SER A 99 16.00 14.10 -5.39
C SER A 99 16.91 15.26 -5.06
N ARG A 100 17.48 15.29 -3.84
CA ARG A 100 18.15 16.45 -3.23
C ARG A 100 17.27 17.69 -3.15
N ASP A 101 15.96 17.55 -3.25
CA ASP A 101 15.02 18.67 -3.12
C ASP A 101 14.98 19.16 -1.67
N PRO A 102 15.27 20.45 -1.40
CA PRO A 102 15.20 21.03 -0.06
C PRO A 102 13.84 20.91 0.61
N ARG A 103 12.74 20.77 -0.15
CA ARG A 103 11.40 20.53 0.40
C ARG A 103 11.36 19.25 1.23
N TRP A 104 11.88 18.14 0.69
CA TRP A 104 11.91 16.87 1.40
C TRP A 104 12.88 16.90 2.58
N LYS A 105 13.98 17.63 2.45
CA LYS A 105 14.90 17.87 3.57
C LYS A 105 14.19 18.55 4.74
N CYS A 106 13.46 19.63 4.46
CA CYS A 106 12.72 20.38 5.47
C CYS A 106 11.67 19.52 6.19
N ILE A 107 10.94 18.68 5.45
CA ILE A 107 9.93 17.77 6.02
C ILE A 107 10.60 16.67 6.86
N ALA A 108 11.63 16.03 6.31
CA ALA A 108 12.36 14.99 7.03
C ALA A 108 13.04 15.52 8.30
N GLU A 109 13.57 16.74 8.26
CA GLU A 109 14.18 17.39 9.43
C GLU A 109 13.11 17.88 10.43
N SER A 110 11.94 18.35 9.97
CA SER A 110 10.85 18.72 10.90
C SER A 110 10.24 17.52 11.61
N GLU A 111 10.11 16.38 10.93
CA GLU A 111 9.65 15.12 11.55
C GLU A 111 10.71 14.46 12.46
N VAL A 112 11.96 14.93 12.41
CA VAL A 112 13.05 14.48 13.29
C VAL A 112 13.28 15.47 14.45
N GLU A 113 13.07 16.78 14.24
CA GLU A 113 13.15 17.81 15.31
C GLU A 113 11.92 17.79 16.22
N GLU A 114 10.74 17.58 15.65
CA GLU A 114 9.63 17.05 16.42
C GLU A 114 9.94 15.56 16.58
N ASP A 115 10.53 15.14 17.70
CA ASP A 115 10.57 13.73 18.12
C ASP A 115 9.12 13.22 18.20
N LEU A 116 8.48 12.99 17.05
CA LEU A 116 7.09 12.59 16.95
C LEU A 116 7.04 11.19 17.54
N GLU A 117 6.63 11.12 18.81
CA GLU A 117 6.36 9.86 19.46
C GLU A 117 5.44 9.06 18.52
N PRO A 118 5.79 7.81 18.21
CA PRO A 118 4.94 6.98 17.38
C PRO A 118 3.52 7.00 17.93
N VAL A 119 2.55 7.49 17.16
CA VAL A 119 1.16 7.48 17.57
C VAL A 119 0.72 6.02 17.59
N ASP A 120 0.58 5.45 18.79
CA ASP A 120 0.31 4.02 19.01
C ASP A 120 1.27 3.09 18.23
N GLY A 121 2.56 3.44 18.18
CA GLY A 121 3.57 2.63 17.48
C GLY A 121 3.61 2.80 15.95
N CYS A 122 2.78 3.70 15.39
CA CYS A 122 2.83 4.06 13.98
C CYS A 122 3.94 5.09 13.72
N VAL A 123 4.85 4.75 12.80
CA VAL A 123 5.90 5.64 12.29
C VAL A 123 5.65 5.97 10.81
N GLU A 124 6.44 6.84 10.21
CA GLU A 124 6.36 7.20 8.79
C GLU A 124 6.27 5.99 7.84
N PHE A 125 6.97 4.89 8.18
CA PHE A 125 6.92 3.64 7.43
C PHE A 125 5.51 3.02 7.36
N ASN A 126 4.66 3.29 8.35
CA ASN A 126 3.27 2.85 8.39
C ASN A 126 2.38 3.58 7.37
N VAL A 127 2.82 4.70 6.80
CA VAL A 127 2.05 5.49 5.83
C VAL A 127 2.12 4.90 4.42
N GLY A 128 3.09 4.02 4.15
CA GLY A 128 3.28 3.37 2.85
C GLY A 128 2.34 2.18 2.56
N TRP A 129 1.41 1.89 3.46
CA TRP A 129 0.39 0.85 3.30
C TRP A 129 -0.83 1.14 4.18
N MET A 130 -1.94 0.46 3.91
CA MET A 130 -3.14 0.50 4.74
C MET A 130 -3.79 -0.88 4.80
N MET A 131 -4.50 -1.16 5.88
CA MET A 131 -5.30 -2.38 6.03
C MET A 131 -6.73 -2.09 5.56
N LEU A 132 -7.28 -2.91 4.69
CA LEU A 132 -8.63 -2.73 4.13
C LEU A 132 -9.45 -4.02 4.23
N ASP A 133 -10.77 -3.88 4.39
CA ASP A 133 -11.68 -5.00 4.07
C ASP A 133 -11.64 -5.19 2.55
N PRO A 134 -11.55 -6.43 2.04
CA PRO A 134 -11.56 -6.73 0.62
C PRO A 134 -12.73 -6.09 -0.14
N ILE A 135 -13.88 -5.85 0.53
CA ILE A 135 -15.03 -5.19 -0.09
C ILE A 135 -14.75 -3.71 -0.42
N ASP A 136 -13.85 -3.07 0.32
CA ASP A 136 -13.53 -1.65 0.17
C ASP A 136 -12.53 -1.43 -0.97
N ILE A 137 -11.93 -2.51 -1.49
CA ILE A 137 -11.06 -2.48 -2.67
C ILE A 137 -11.94 -2.51 -3.93
N SER A 138 -12.61 -1.39 -4.20
CA SER A 138 -13.45 -1.22 -5.37
C SER A 138 -12.73 -0.51 -6.53
N VAL A 139 -13.38 -0.45 -7.70
CA VAL A 139 -12.89 0.32 -8.85
C VAL A 139 -12.82 1.81 -8.51
N GLU A 140 -13.81 2.32 -7.78
CA GLU A 140 -13.86 3.70 -7.30
C GLU A 140 -12.71 3.98 -6.33
N PHE A 141 -12.43 3.07 -5.40
CA PHE A 141 -11.28 3.22 -4.50
C PHE A 141 -9.97 3.31 -5.29
N TYR A 142 -9.74 2.41 -6.25
CA TYR A 142 -8.55 2.44 -7.11
C TYR A 142 -8.46 3.70 -7.97
N HIS A 143 -9.61 4.19 -8.46
CA HIS A 143 -9.70 5.44 -9.20
C HIS A 143 -9.25 6.59 -8.30
N ASP A 144 -9.83 6.72 -7.11
CA ASP A 144 -9.62 7.85 -6.20
C ASP A 144 -8.18 7.92 -5.67
N VAL A 145 -7.59 6.80 -5.23
CA VAL A 145 -6.19 6.78 -4.79
C VAL A 145 -5.21 7.07 -5.94
N GLY A 146 -5.64 6.92 -7.19
CA GLY A 146 -4.85 7.22 -8.37
C GLY A 146 -4.69 8.71 -8.70
N TRP A 147 -5.49 9.60 -8.10
CA TRP A 147 -5.49 11.03 -8.47
C TRP A 147 -4.38 11.85 -7.81
N GLY A 148 -3.76 11.36 -6.74
CA GLY A 148 -2.70 12.09 -6.06
C GLY A 148 -2.40 11.60 -4.64
N GLU A 149 -1.29 12.07 -4.09
CA GLU A 149 -0.86 11.71 -2.73
C GLU A 149 -1.88 12.16 -1.67
N GLU A 150 -2.60 13.26 -1.89
CA GLU A 150 -3.64 13.71 -0.94
C GLU A 150 -4.76 12.70 -0.74
N PHE A 151 -5.18 11.98 -1.80
CA PHE A 151 -6.20 10.95 -1.71
C PHE A 151 -5.66 9.70 -1.00
N TRP A 152 -4.39 9.37 -1.21
CA TRP A 152 -3.70 8.33 -0.46
C TRP A 152 -3.67 8.65 1.04
N PHE A 153 -3.23 9.84 1.43
CA PHE A 153 -3.18 10.25 2.85
C PHE A 153 -4.57 10.32 3.49
N GLY A 154 -5.59 10.76 2.73
CA GLY A 154 -6.99 10.70 3.16
C GLY A 154 -7.44 9.26 3.43
N ALA A 155 -7.12 8.32 2.55
CA ALA A 155 -7.44 6.91 2.70
C ALA A 155 -6.69 6.24 3.87
N VAL A 156 -5.38 6.51 4.04
CA VAL A 156 -4.60 6.04 5.20
C VAL A 156 -5.23 6.54 6.50
N SER A 157 -5.60 7.82 6.55
CA SER A 157 -6.26 8.40 7.71
C SER A 157 -7.58 7.69 8.00
N ALA A 158 -8.46 7.52 7.01
CA ALA A 158 -9.74 6.85 7.18
C ALA A 158 -9.59 5.38 7.63
N ALA A 159 -8.61 4.65 7.09
CA ALA A 159 -8.30 3.29 7.50
C ALA A 159 -7.84 3.23 8.96
N ALA A 160 -7.02 4.19 9.41
CA ALA A 160 -6.61 4.31 10.81
C ALA A 160 -7.79 4.63 11.74
N TRP A 161 -8.71 5.52 11.35
CA TRP A 161 -9.93 5.83 12.12
C TRP A 161 -10.92 4.66 12.18
N GLY A 162 -10.96 3.80 11.15
CA GLY A 162 -11.75 2.57 11.13
C GLY A 162 -11.32 1.56 12.20
N LEU A 163 -10.02 1.47 12.51
CA LEU A 163 -9.49 0.62 13.60
C LEU A 163 -9.98 1.06 14.99
N PHE A 164 -10.07 2.37 15.27
CA PHE A 164 -10.50 2.87 16.58
C PHE A 164 -11.98 2.59 16.92
N LEU A 165 -12.84 2.35 15.92
CA LEU A 165 -14.23 1.93 16.17
C LEU A 165 -14.35 0.42 16.45
N VAL A 166 -13.34 -0.38 16.10
CA VAL A 166 -13.34 -1.84 16.29
C VAL A 166 -12.70 -2.21 17.63
N ASP A 167 -11.73 -1.45 18.12
CA ASP A 167 -11.07 -1.68 19.42
C ASP A 167 -11.80 -1.09 20.64
N GLY A 168 -12.95 -0.44 20.42
CA GLY A 168 -13.75 0.24 21.45
C GLY A 168 -15.07 -0.43 21.85
N LEU A 169 -15.35 -1.68 21.41
CA LEU A 169 -16.61 -2.40 21.70
C LEU A 169 -16.39 -3.80 22.29
#